data_AF-A0A5C3P3Y4-F1
#
_entry.id   AF-A0A5C3P3Y4-F1
#
_cell.length_a   1.000
_cell.length_b   1.000
_cell.length_c   1.000
_cell.angle_alpha   90.00
_cell.angle_beta   90.00
_cell.angle_gamma   90.00
#
_symmetry.space_group_name_H-M   'P 1'
#
loop_
_entity.id
_entity.type
_entity.pdbx_description
1 polymer ?
#
loop_
_entity_poly.entity_id
_entity_poly.type
_entity_poly.pdbx_seq_one_letter_code
_entity_poly.pdbx_strand_id
1 'polypeptide(L)'
;ARGPDGVDYRAVLAFKKPRKPGNAPEHFRTIGLESCALKTLTLLIERRLREWAEATARIPPTQSGFRRLHRTQNPAFILRALVEKARALGRSLIVVFLDLKNAFPSVDQHTLWAKLARWGANGPMID
;
A
#
# COMPACT_ATOMS: atom_id res chain seq x y z
N ALA A 1 12.32 -16.80 -19.74
CA ALA A 1 12.93 -17.96 -19.06
C ALA A 1 11.82 -18.66 -18.29
N ARG A 2 11.82 -20.00 -18.21
CA ARG A 2 10.89 -20.74 -17.35
C ARG A 2 11.60 -21.14 -16.07
N GLY A 3 10.89 -21.14 -14.96
CA GLY A 3 11.40 -21.63 -13.69
C GLY A 3 11.57 -23.16 -13.69
N PRO A 4 12.27 -23.70 -12.68
CA PRO A 4 12.39 -25.15 -12.47
C PRO A 4 11.04 -25.85 -12.21
N ASP A 5 10.01 -25.07 -11.86
CA ASP A 5 8.61 -25.46 -11.71
C ASP A 5 7.82 -25.39 -13.05
N GLY A 6 8.49 -25.07 -14.15
CA GLY A 6 7.89 -24.94 -15.48
C GLY A 6 7.09 -23.65 -15.71
N VAL A 7 7.03 -22.74 -14.72
CA VAL A 7 6.28 -21.49 -14.81
C VAL A 7 7.05 -20.47 -15.64
N ASP A 8 6.41 -19.83 -16.61
CA ASP A 8 7.02 -18.71 -17.34
C ASP A 8 7.07 -17.47 -16.43
N TYR A 9 8.28 -16.96 -16.15
CA TYR A 9 8.45 -15.78 -15.33
C TYR A 9 7.71 -14.54 -15.91
N ARG A 10 7.47 -14.47 -17.22
CA ARG A 10 6.64 -13.39 -17.80
C ARG A 10 5.18 -13.44 -17.34
N ALA A 11 4.65 -14.64 -17.10
CA ALA A 11 3.30 -14.81 -16.56
C ALA A 11 3.23 -14.42 -15.07
N VAL A 12 4.33 -14.56 -14.33
CA VAL A 12 4.42 -14.12 -12.92
C VAL A 12 4.61 -12.60 -12.80
N LEU A 13 5.21 -11.96 -13.81
CA LEU A 13 5.45 -10.53 -13.79
C LEU A 13 4.22 -9.69 -14.19
N ALA A 14 3.23 -10.27 -14.89
CA ALA A 14 2.05 -9.54 -15.37
C ALA A 14 0.75 -10.34 -15.19
N PHE A 15 -0.05 -9.98 -14.20
CA PHE A 15 -1.34 -10.62 -13.91
C PHE A 15 -2.49 -9.91 -14.61
N LYS A 16 -3.26 -10.64 -15.42
CA LYS A 16 -4.45 -10.09 -16.08
C LYS A 16 -5.53 -9.75 -15.06
N LYS A 17 -6.05 -8.52 -15.11
CA LYS A 17 -7.16 -8.07 -14.27
C LYS A 17 -8.42 -8.85 -14.66
N PRO A 18 -9.17 -9.39 -13.67
CA PRO A 18 -10.43 -10.05 -13.96
C PRO A 18 -11.41 -9.06 -14.62
N ARG A 19 -12.22 -9.56 -15.57
CA ARG A 19 -13.26 -8.80 -16.29
C ARG A 19 -12.76 -7.67 -17.21
N LYS A 20 -11.52 -7.74 -17.70
CA LYS A 20 -10.99 -6.84 -18.75
C LYS A 20 -10.62 -7.64 -20.02
N PRO A 21 -11.45 -7.60 -21.08
CA PRO A 21 -11.17 -8.33 -22.33
C PRO A 21 -10.01 -7.68 -23.11
N GLY A 22 -9.39 -8.43 -24.02
CA GLY A 22 -8.24 -7.95 -24.81
C GLY A 22 -6.91 -7.95 -24.05
N ASN A 23 -5.87 -7.40 -24.68
CA ASN A 23 -4.47 -7.45 -24.22
C ASN A 23 -3.83 -6.06 -24.05
N ALA A 24 -4.63 -5.02 -23.79
CA ALA A 24 -4.10 -3.69 -23.53
C ALA A 24 -3.23 -3.69 -22.24
N PRO A 25 -2.09 -2.97 -22.19
CA PRO A 25 -1.18 -2.98 -21.04
C PRO A 25 -1.84 -2.66 -19.70
N GLU A 26 -2.81 -1.75 -19.69
CA GLU A 26 -3.59 -1.34 -18.53
C GLU A 26 -4.49 -2.45 -17.96
N HIS A 27 -4.73 -3.52 -18.73
CA HIS A 27 -5.48 -4.70 -18.29
C HIS A 27 -4.62 -5.65 -17.46
N PHE A 28 -3.32 -5.41 -17.34
CA PHE A 28 -2.42 -6.20 -16.52
C PHE A 28 -2.04 -5.44 -15.24
N ARG A 29 -1.70 -6.20 -14.20
CA ARG A 29 -1.05 -5.72 -12.98
C ARG A 29 0.36 -6.29 -12.98
N THR A 30 1.33 -5.40 -13.09
CA THR A 30 2.73 -5.80 -13.03
C THR A 30 3.12 -6.05 -11.58
N ILE A 31 3.86 -7.14 -11.33
CA ILE A 31 4.47 -7.42 -10.03
C ILE A 31 5.98 -7.34 -10.20
N GLY A 32 6.63 -6.50 -9.38
CA GLY A 32 8.08 -6.49 -9.26
C GLY A 32 8.53 -7.68 -8.41
N LEU A 33 9.12 -8.69 -9.04
CA LEU A 33 9.76 -9.79 -8.31
C LEU A 33 11.20 -9.41 -7.99
N GLU A 34 11.53 -9.43 -6.70
CA GLU A 34 12.88 -9.20 -6.19
C GLU A 34 13.59 -10.53 -5.93
N SER A 35 14.93 -10.51 -5.95
CA SER A 35 15.70 -11.66 -5.47
C SER A 35 15.43 -11.90 -3.98
N CYS A 36 15.56 -13.15 -3.50
CA CYS A 36 15.33 -13.47 -2.09
C CYS A 36 16.24 -12.65 -1.15
N ALA A 37 17.48 -12.40 -1.56
CA ALA A 37 18.43 -11.57 -0.82
C ALA A 37 17.93 -10.12 -0.72
N LEU A 38 17.52 -9.51 -1.84
CA LEU A 38 16.99 -8.14 -1.86
C LEU A 38 15.71 -8.05 -1.02
N LYS A 39 14.79 -9.00 -1.17
CA LYS A 39 13.55 -9.06 -0.38
C LYS A 39 13.82 -9.14 1.12
N THR A 40 14.86 -9.88 1.51
CA THR A 40 15.25 -10.00 2.93
C THR A 40 15.77 -8.66 3.45
N LEU A 41 16.64 -7.99 2.68
CA LEU A 41 17.15 -6.66 3.03
C LEU A 41 16.01 -5.62 3.12
N THR A 42 15.12 -5.57 2.13
CA THR A 42 14.00 -4.63 2.11
C THR A 42 13.02 -4.88 3.26
N LEU A 43 12.81 -6.13 3.68
CA LEU A 43 12.04 -6.46 4.88
C LEU A 43 12.69 -5.94 6.17
N LEU A 44 14.02 -5.96 6.29
CA LEU A 44 14.72 -5.42 7.46
C LEU A 44 14.58 -3.90 7.53
N ILE A 45 14.72 -3.22 6.39
CA ILE A 45 14.52 -1.78 6.27
C ILE A 45 13.08 -1.40 6.61
N GLU A 46 12.11 -2.12 6.05
CA GLU A 46 10.67 -1.93 6.28
C GLU A 46 10.31 -2.03 7.76
N ARG A 47 10.83 -3.05 8.47
CA ARG A 47 10.58 -3.22 9.91
C ARG A 47 11.06 -2.03 10.74
N ARG A 48 12.29 -1.56 10.48
CA ARG A 48 12.86 -0.41 11.19
C ARG A 48 12.08 0.88 10.91
N LEU A 49 11.74 1.12 9.65
CA LEU A 49 10.90 2.27 9.25
C LEU A 49 9.52 2.21 9.91
N ARG A 50 8.91 1.04 9.97
CA ARG A 50 7.61 0.84 10.62
C ARG A 50 7.69 1.14 12.12
N GLU A 51 8.66 0.58 12.82
CA GLU A 51 8.85 0.82 14.25
C GLU A 51 9.05 2.31 14.55
N TRP A 52 9.91 2.98 13.77
CA TRP A 52 10.10 4.42 13.86
C TRP A 52 8.81 5.20 13.61
N ALA A 53 8.06 4.87 12.56
CA ALA A 53 6.85 5.60 12.18
C ALA A 53 5.72 5.44 13.22
N GLU A 54 5.62 4.28 13.85
CA GLU A 54 4.68 4.03 14.96
C GLU A 54 5.13 4.78 16.23
N ALA A 55 6.41 4.67 16.63
CA ALA A 55 6.94 5.32 17.83
C ALA A 55 6.84 6.86 17.77
N THR A 56 6.94 7.43 16.57
CA THR A 56 6.83 8.88 16.33
C THR A 56 5.45 9.32 15.85
N ALA A 57 4.46 8.42 15.88
CA ALA A 57 3.07 8.67 15.48
C ALA A 57 2.91 9.32 14.09
N ARG A 58 3.74 8.94 13.12
CA ARG A 58 3.70 9.47 11.74
C ARG A 58 2.57 8.90 10.90
N ILE A 59 2.04 7.74 11.29
CA ILE A 59 0.91 7.09 10.62
C ILE A 59 -0.38 7.43 11.38
N PRO A 60 -1.39 8.03 10.73
CA PRO A 60 -2.63 8.39 11.41
C PRO A 60 -3.39 7.15 11.88
N PRO A 61 -4.12 7.22 13.03
CA PRO A 61 -4.86 6.09 13.58
C PRO A 61 -5.95 5.55 12.65
N THR A 62 -6.44 6.40 11.73
CA THR A 62 -7.45 6.04 10.72
C THR A 62 -6.88 5.18 9.57
N GLN A 63 -5.55 5.15 9.38
CA GLN A 63 -4.93 4.33 8.35
C GLN A 63 -4.87 2.87 8.80
N SER A 64 -5.59 2.02 8.07
CA SER A 64 -5.66 0.57 8.33
C SER A 64 -4.89 -0.28 7.32
N GLY A 65 -4.61 0.25 6.13
CA GLY A 65 -3.87 -0.47 5.09
C GLY A 65 -2.41 -0.71 5.47
N PHE A 66 -1.92 -1.92 5.21
CA PHE A 66 -0.51 -2.33 5.43
C PHE A 66 0.04 -2.11 6.84
N ARG A 67 -0.84 -1.97 7.84
CA ARG A 67 -0.49 -1.71 9.24
C ARG A 67 -0.73 -2.94 10.11
N ARG A 68 0.24 -3.28 10.95
CA ARG A 68 0.16 -4.47 11.82
C ARG A 68 -1.03 -4.33 12.77
N LEU A 69 -1.75 -5.43 13.02
CA LEU A 69 -2.96 -5.48 13.86
C LEU A 69 -4.17 -4.67 13.33
N HIS A 70 -4.08 -4.03 12.16
CA HIS A 70 -5.22 -3.44 11.48
C HIS A 70 -5.76 -4.40 10.43
N ARG A 71 -7.09 -4.39 10.24
CA ARG A 71 -7.78 -5.22 9.25
C ARG A 71 -8.55 -4.34 8.27
N THR A 72 -8.82 -4.88 7.09
CA THR A 72 -9.65 -4.25 6.05
C THR A 72 -11.09 -3.99 6.53
N GLN A 73 -11.53 -4.69 7.58
CA GLN A 73 -12.85 -4.53 8.19
C GLN A 73 -12.95 -3.27 9.06
N ASN A 74 -11.83 -2.72 9.56
CA ASN A 74 -11.87 -1.57 10.48
C ASN A 74 -12.50 -0.32 9.82
N PRO A 75 -12.10 0.11 8.60
CA PRO A 75 -12.75 1.25 7.95
C PRO A 75 -14.23 1.01 7.62
N ALA A 76 -14.61 -0.23 7.27
CA ALA A 76 -16.00 -0.58 7.00
C ALA A 76 -16.87 -0.48 8.27
N PHE A 77 -16.34 -0.95 9.41
CA PHE A 77 -16.99 -0.79 10.70
C PHE A 77 -17.15 0.69 11.10
N ILE A 78 -16.08 1.49 10.94
CA ILE A 78 -16.13 2.94 11.21
C ILE A 78 -17.21 3.61 10.36
N LEU A 79 -17.25 3.31 9.05
CA LEU A 79 -18.26 3.86 8.16
C LEU A 79 -19.68 3.45 8.59
N ARG A 80 -19.88 2.18 8.96
CA ARG A 80 -21.17 1.70 9.47
C ARG A 80 -21.61 2.45 10.72
N ALA A 81 -20.72 2.63 11.68
CA ALA A 81 -20.98 3.38 12.91
C ALA A 81 -21.32 4.86 12.61
N LEU A 82 -20.64 5.48 11.64
CA LEU A 82 -20.96 6.85 11.20
C LEU A 82 -22.35 6.95 10.57
N VAL A 83 -22.74 5.97 9.75
CA VAL A 83 -24.09 5.90 9.17
C VAL A 83 -25.16 5.78 10.25
N GLU A 84 -24.96 4.89 11.23
CA GLU A 84 -25.90 4.71 12.34
C GLU A 84 -26.01 5.96 13.21
N LYS A 85 -24.87 6.61 13.52
CA LYS A 85 -24.84 7.87 14.27
C LYS A 85 -25.56 9.00 13.52
N ALA A 86 -25.35 9.13 12.21
CA ALA A 86 -26.00 10.17 11.41
C ALA A 86 -27.52 9.99 11.40
N ARG A 87 -27.99 8.73 11.24
CA ARG A 87 -29.41 8.38 11.33
C ARG A 87 -30.00 8.73 12.70
N ALA A 88 -29.33 8.36 13.79
CA ALA A 88 -29.79 8.64 15.15
C ALA A 88 -29.91 10.14 15.44
N LEU A 89 -29.05 10.96 14.83
CA LEU A 89 -29.05 12.42 14.99
C LEU A 89 -29.95 13.15 13.99
N GLY A 90 -30.63 12.44 13.09
CA GLY A 90 -31.42 13.04 12.01
C GLY A 90 -30.59 13.88 11.03
N ARG A 91 -29.29 13.55 10.87
CA ARG A 91 -28.35 14.29 10.01
C ARG A 91 -28.02 13.50 8.75
N SER A 92 -27.77 14.21 7.66
CA SER A 92 -27.21 13.62 6.43
C SER A 92 -25.72 13.34 6.59
N LEU A 93 -25.27 12.18 6.10
CA LEU A 93 -23.86 11.82 5.97
C LEU A 93 -23.49 11.74 4.50
N ILE A 94 -22.48 12.50 4.08
CA ILE A 94 -21.89 12.43 2.74
C ILE A 94 -20.59 11.63 2.82
N VAL A 95 -20.41 10.66 1.92
CA VAL A 95 -19.24 9.77 1.88
C VAL A 95 -18.60 9.89 0.51
N VAL A 96 -17.29 10.13 0.47
CA VAL A 96 -16.50 10.20 -0.76
C VAL A 96 -15.53 9.03 -0.81
N PHE A 97 -15.61 8.25 -1.88
CA PHE A 97 -14.67 7.16 -2.16
C PHE A 97 -13.61 7.64 -3.15
N LEU A 98 -12.35 7.66 -2.72
CA LEU A 98 -11.20 8.07 -3.53
C LEU A 98 -10.30 6.86 -3.80
N ASP A 99 -9.97 6.63 -5.07
CA ASP A 99 -9.01 5.63 -5.50
C ASP A 99 -7.92 6.30 -6.36
N LEU A 100 -6.65 6.06 -6.01
CA LEU A 100 -5.51 6.63 -6.72
C LEU A 100 -5.04 5.66 -7.81
N LYS A 101 -5.09 6.11 -9.07
CA LYS A 101 -4.59 5.31 -10.20
C LYS A 101 -3.07 5.18 -10.12
N ASN A 102 -2.57 3.94 -10.20
CA ASN A 102 -1.13 3.63 -10.24
C ASN A 102 -0.32 4.25 -9.09
N ALA A 103 -0.82 4.14 -7.85
CA ALA A 103 -0.23 4.82 -6.69
C ALA A 103 1.26 4.54 -6.47
N PHE A 104 1.77 3.32 -6.71
CA PHE A 104 3.19 3.00 -6.51
C PHE A 104 4.09 3.64 -7.59
N PRO A 105 3.82 3.48 -8.90
CA PRO A 105 4.63 4.16 -9.92
C PRO A 105 4.50 5.68 -9.92
N SER A 106 3.41 6.24 -9.37
CA SER A 106 3.16 7.69 -9.39
C SER A 106 3.84 8.47 -8.27
N VAL A 107 4.57 7.81 -7.36
CA VAL A 107 5.24 8.51 -6.25
C VAL A 107 6.47 9.25 -6.76
N ASP A 108 6.53 10.56 -6.50
CA ASP A 108 7.76 11.33 -6.68
C ASP A 108 8.77 10.97 -5.57
N GLN A 109 9.84 10.28 -5.95
CA GLN A 109 10.81 9.75 -5.00
C GLN A 109 11.58 10.86 -4.28
N HIS A 110 11.94 11.93 -4.98
CA HIS A 110 12.67 13.05 -4.39
C HIS A 110 11.89 13.71 -3.25
N THR A 111 10.60 13.98 -3.48
CA THR A 111 9.70 14.56 -2.46
C THR A 111 9.51 13.59 -1.29
N LEU A 112 9.38 12.29 -1.56
CA LEU A 112 9.27 11.28 -0.50
C LEU A 112 10.50 11.27 0.41
N TRP A 113 11.71 11.22 -0.17
CA TRP A 113 12.95 11.21 0.59
C TRP A 113 13.14 12.50 1.39
N ALA A 114 12.92 13.67 0.77
CA ALA A 114 12.98 14.95 1.47
C ALA A 114 12.00 15.02 2.66
N LYS A 115 10.80 14.44 2.50
CA LYS A 115 9.79 14.38 3.57
C LYS A 115 10.22 13.45 4.71
N LEU A 116 10.73 12.26 4.39
CA LEU A 116 11.25 11.32 5.39
C LEU A 116 12.41 11.94 6.17
N ALA A 117 13.31 12.62 5.47
CA ALA A 117 14.45 13.26 6.10
C ALA A 117 14.04 14.37 7.08
N ARG A 118 13.11 15.23 6.65
CA ARG A 118 12.49 16.26 7.51
C ARG A 118 11.75 15.69 8.71
N TRP A 119 11.23 14.48 8.61
CA TRP A 119 10.56 13.80 9.72
C TRP A 119 11.52 13.15 10.71
N GLY A 120 12.80 13.06 10.36
CA GLY A 120 13.85 12.44 11.17
C GLY A 120 14.06 10.95 10.89
N ALA A 121 13.55 10.43 9.77
CA ALA A 121 13.91 9.10 9.27
C ALA A 121 15.22 9.19 8.47
N ASN A 122 16.32 9.42 9.19
CA ASN A 122 17.69 9.50 8.64
C ASN A 122 18.53 8.33 9.14
N GLY A 123 19.66 8.06 8.49
CA GLY A 123 20.66 7.11 8.93
C GLY A 123 21.20 6.22 7.81
N PRO A 124 22.21 5.37 8.10
CA PRO A 124 23.03 4.70 7.07
C PRO A 124 22.29 3.72 6.13
N MET A 125 21.01 3.44 6.38
CA MET A 125 20.16 2.60 5.51
C MET A 125 19.15 3.41 4.69
N ILE A 126 19.01 4.70 4.96
CA ILE A 126 18.06 5.61 4.32
C ILE A 126 18.79 6.76 3.61
N ASP A 127 19.98 7.15 4.11
CA ASP A 127 20.90 8.13 3.50
C ASP A 127 21.76 7.52 2.38
#